data_AF-A0A5U0ZX59-F1
#
_entry.id   AF-A0A5U0ZX59-F1
#
_cell.length_a   1.000
_cell.length_b   1.000
_cell.length_c   1.000
_cell.angle_alpha   90.00
_cell.angle_beta   90.00
_cell.angle_gamma   90.00
#
_symmetry.space_group_name_H-M   'P 1'
#
loop_
_entity.id
_entity.type
_entity.pdbx_description
1 polymer ?
#
loop_
_entity_poly.entity_id
_entity_poly.type
_entity_poly.pdbx_seq_one_letter_code
_entity_poly.pdbx_strand_id
1 'polypeptide(L)' 'MENKCIESEQIFFAKMNRYSFKLSDKKWQLDKENCVYPHKVVDRMPTKMKLSYLKTLAYYASEYSSFYIQSINNLFYKW' A
#
# COMPACT_ATOMS: atom_id res chain seq x y z
N MET A 1 -9.18 26.12 16.65
CA MET A 1 -8.79 24.72 16.90
C MET A 1 -9.70 23.87 16.03
N GLU A 2 -9.23 23.51 14.84
CA GLU A 2 -10.05 22.73 13.89
C GLU A 2 -10.18 21.31 14.42
N ASN A 3 -11.41 20.94 14.82
CA ASN A 3 -11.78 19.56 15.09
C ASN A 3 -11.70 18.80 13.77
N LYS A 4 -10.53 18.23 13.44
CA LYS A 4 -10.44 17.21 12.40
C LYS A 4 -11.26 16.02 12.87
N CYS A 5 -12.45 15.84 12.31
CA CYS A 5 -13.10 14.53 12.32
C CYS A 5 -12.06 13.53 11.85
N ILE A 6 -11.65 12.61 12.73
CA ILE A 6 -10.77 11.52 12.36
C ILE A 6 -11.64 10.60 11.51
N GLU A 7 -11.71 10.87 10.21
CA GLU A 7 -12.26 9.90 9.27
C GLU A 7 -11.48 8.59 9.45
N SER A 8 -12.21 7.51 9.74
CA SER A 8 -11.60 6.19 9.85
C SER A 8 -11.07 5.81 8.48
N GLU A 9 -9.75 5.85 8.32
CA GLU A 9 -9.11 5.43 7.08
C GLU A 9 -9.50 3.97 6.76
N GLN A 10 -9.81 3.72 5.48
CA GLN A 10 -10.17 2.41 4.98
C GLN A 10 -9.07 1.37 5.26
N ILE A 11 -9.46 0.23 5.80
CA ILE A 11 -8.59 -0.94 6.00
C ILE A 11 -8.74 -1.86 4.79
N PHE A 12 -7.61 -2.24 4.21
CA PHE A 12 -7.50 -3.23 3.14
C PHE A 12 -7.03 -4.55 3.71
N PHE A 13 -7.52 -5.66 3.15
CA PHE A 13 -7.10 -7.00 3.52
C PHE A 13 -6.23 -7.56 2.41
N ALA A 14 -5.06 -8.10 2.77
CA ALA A 14 -4.25 -8.81 1.78
C ALA A 14 -4.94 -10.11 1.38
N LYS A 15 -4.59 -10.65 0.21
CA LYS A 15 -5.07 -11.96 -0.25
C LYS A 15 -4.81 -13.08 0.75
N MET A 16 -3.68 -13.01 1.46
CA MET A 16 -3.35 -13.97 2.51
C MET A 16 -4.19 -13.65 3.76
N ASN A 17 -4.93 -14.64 4.26
CA ASN A 17 -5.79 -14.46 5.43
C ASN A 17 -5.04 -13.88 6.64
N ARG A 18 -5.72 -13.00 7.38
CA ARG A 18 -5.27 -12.32 8.62
C ARG A 18 -4.28 -11.17 8.46
N TYR A 19 -3.93 -10.79 7.23
CA TYR A 19 -3.07 -9.64 6.98
C TYR A 19 -3.90 -8.46 6.47
N SER A 20 -3.70 -7.29 7.05
CA SER A 20 -4.38 -6.05 6.67
C SER A 20 -3.44 -4.86 6.78
N PHE A 21 -3.79 -3.79 6.09
CA PHE A 21 -3.00 -2.56 6.03
C PHE A 21 -3.89 -1.37 5.66
N LYS A 22 -3.40 -0.17 5.92
CA LYS A 22 -3.99 1.10 5.49
C LYS A 22 -3.11 1.74 4.42
N LEU A 23 -3.68 2.63 3.61
CA LEU A 23 -2.89 3.31 2.56
C LEU A 23 -1.79 4.18 3.15
N SER A 24 -2.04 4.78 4.31
CA SER A 24 -1.08 5.60 5.06
C SER A 24 0.03 4.80 5.74
N ASP A 25 -0.11 3.47 5.87
CA ASP A 25 0.90 2.64 6.53
C ASP A 25 2.21 2.69 5.73
N LYS A 26 3.32 2.94 6.42
CA LYS A 26 4.65 2.92 5.79
C LYS A 26 5.04 1.53 5.30
N LYS A 27 4.55 0.48 5.95
CA LYS A 27 4.85 -0.92 5.68
C LYS A 27 3.54 -1.68 5.55
N TRP A 28 3.34 -2.36 4.43
CA TRP A 28 2.22 -3.28 4.27
C TRP A 28 2.76 -4.70 4.43
N GLN A 29 2.42 -5.36 5.54
CA GLN A 29 2.70 -6.78 5.74
C GLN A 29 1.63 -7.56 4.98
N LEU A 30 2.03 -8.31 3.95
CA LEU A 30 1.10 -9.00 3.06
C LEU A 30 0.95 -10.47 3.40
N ASP A 31 1.98 -11.06 4.01
CA ASP A 31 1.94 -12.39 4.63
C ASP A 31 3.04 -12.55 5.69
N LYS A 32 3.40 -13.78 6.10
CA LYS A 32 4.42 -14.02 7.12
C LYS A 32 5.84 -13.57 6.70
N GLU A 33 6.16 -13.67 5.42
CA GLU A 33 7.51 -13.49 4.87
C GLU A 33 7.62 -12.22 4.03
N ASN A 34 6.50 -11.76 3.47
CA ASN A 34 6.46 -10.71 2.46
C ASN A 34 5.82 -9.43 2.99
N CYS A 35 6.56 -8.33 2.82
CA CYS A 35 6.05 -6.98 3.01
C CYS A 35 6.52 -6.06 1.89
N VAL A 36 5.84 -4.93 1.75
CA VAL A 36 6.24 -3.83 0.86
C VAL A 36 6.30 -2.51 1.63
N TYR A 37 7.02 -1.55 1.08
CA TYR A 37 7.17 -0.20 1.65
C TYR A 37 6.74 0.86 0.63
N PRO A 38 5.41 1.04 0.39
CA PRO A 38 4.92 1.91 -0.68
C PRO A 38 5.33 3.36 -0.51
N HIS A 39 5.52 3.82 0.74
CA HIS A 39 6.01 5.18 1.02
C HIS A 39 7.32 5.50 0.28
N LYS A 40 8.23 4.52 0.14
CA LYS A 40 9.52 4.72 -0.55
C LYS A 40 9.37 5.04 -2.04
N VAL A 41 8.27 4.59 -2.66
CA VAL A 41 7.91 4.93 -4.03
C VAL A 41 7.18 6.27 -4.06
N VAL A 42 6.18 6.41 -3.20
CA VAL A 42 5.30 7.59 -3.13
C VAL A 42 6.06 8.87 -2.78
N ASP A 43 7.13 8.80 -1.99
CA ASP A 43 7.96 9.95 -1.64
C ASP A 43 8.65 10.59 -2.86
N ARG A 44 8.92 9.80 -3.91
CA ARG A 44 9.58 10.23 -5.16
C ARG A 44 8.60 10.48 -6.31
N MET A 45 7.35 10.06 -6.14
CA MET A 45 6.33 10.13 -7.18
C MET A 45 5.64 11.51 -7.22
N PRO A 46 5.23 12.04 -8.39
CA PRO A 46 4.44 13.27 -8.46
C PRO A 46 3.14 13.18 -7.66
N THR A 47 2.76 14.25 -6.95
CA THR A 47 1.59 14.29 -6.05
C THR A 47 0.30 13.75 -6.69
N LYS A 48 0.06 14.07 -7.96
CA LYS A 48 -1.12 13.62 -8.72
C LYS A 48 -1.21 12.10 -8.91
N MET A 49 -0.10 11.37 -8.80
CA MET A 49 -0.04 9.92 -9.02
C MET A 49 -0.04 9.12 -7.72
N LYS A 50 0.38 9.73 -6.61
CA LYS A 50 0.57 9.05 -5.31
C LYS A 50 -0.64 8.22 -4.89
N LEU A 51 -1.83 8.84 -4.90
CA LEU A 51 -3.06 8.19 -4.47
C LEU A 51 -3.48 7.06 -5.42
N SER A 52 -3.38 7.28 -6.73
CA SER A 52 -3.73 6.26 -7.73
C SER A 52 -2.80 5.06 -7.62
N TYR A 53 -1.49 5.28 -7.47
CA TYR A 53 -0.52 4.21 -7.24
C TYR A 53 -0.86 3.39 -5.98
N LEU A 54 -1.11 4.06 -4.85
CA LEU A 54 -1.45 3.37 -3.59
C LEU A 54 -2.75 2.56 -3.74
N LYS A 55 -3.80 3.13 -4.33
CA LYS A 55 -5.07 2.41 -4.56
C LYS A 55 -4.90 1.21 -5.48
N THR A 56 -4.15 1.37 -6.57
CA THR A 56 -3.83 0.26 -7.48
C THR A 56 -3.04 -0.83 -6.75
N LEU A 57 -1.98 -0.47 -6.03
CA LEU A 57 -1.18 -1.46 -5.29
C LEU A 57 -2.01 -2.18 -4.22
N ALA A 58 -2.90 -1.47 -3.52
CA ALA A 58 -3.79 -2.04 -2.50
C ALA A 58 -4.81 -3.01 -3.11
N TYR A 59 -5.39 -2.66 -4.25
CA TYR A 59 -6.24 -3.56 -5.03
C TYR A 59 -5.48 -4.84 -5.38
N TYR A 60 -4.28 -4.72 -5.95
CA TYR A 60 -3.48 -5.89 -6.29
C TYR A 60 -3.13 -6.72 -5.06
N ALA A 61 -2.77 -6.10 -3.93
CA ALA A 61 -2.48 -6.79 -2.69
C ALA A 61 -3.67 -7.56 -2.11
N SER A 62 -4.89 -7.12 -2.39
CA SER A 62 -6.13 -7.79 -1.97
C SER A 62 -6.46 -8.98 -2.87
N GLU A 63 -6.15 -8.89 -4.17
CA GLU A 63 -6.62 -9.85 -5.18
C GLU A 63 -5.52 -10.85 -5.65
N TYR A 64 -4.23 -10.52 -5.50
CA TYR A 64 -3.09 -11.26 -6.05
C TYR A 64 -2.05 -11.66 -5.00
N SER A 65 -1.05 -12.44 -5.40
CA SER A 65 -0.01 -12.93 -4.47
C SER A 65 0.91 -11.81 -4.01
N SER A 66 1.38 -11.90 -2.77
CA SER A 66 2.34 -10.97 -2.16
C SER A 66 3.64 -10.80 -2.95
N PHE A 67 4.15 -11.87 -3.57
CA PHE A 67 5.32 -11.84 -4.46
C PHE A 67 5.09 -10.95 -5.69
N TYR A 68 3.90 -11.00 -6.28
CA TYR A 68 3.55 -10.13 -7.40
C TYR A 68 3.55 -8.66 -6.97
N ILE A 69 3.11 -8.37 -5.74
CA ILE A 69 3.04 -7.01 -5.21
C ILE A 69 4.43 -6.45 -4.94
N GLN A 70 5.33 -7.28 -4.39
CA GLN A 70 6.73 -6.92 -4.25
C GLN A 70 7.34 -6.57 -5.60
N SER A 71 7.04 -7.35 -6.64
CA SER A 71 7.56 -7.11 -7.99
C SER A 71 7.10 -5.75 -8.54
N ILE A 72 5.81 -5.42 -8.41
CA ILE A 72 5.26 -4.11 -8.78
C ILE A 72 5.90 -2.99 -7.97
N ASN A 73 5.92 -3.10 -6.64
CA ASN A 73 6.48 -2.07 -5.76
C ASN A 73 7.97 -1.82 -6.07
N ASN A 74 8.73 -2.87 -6.33
CA ASN A 74 10.15 -2.79 -6.69
C ASN A 74 10.37 -2.18 -8.08
N LEU A 75 9.48 -2.45 -9.04
CA LEU A 75 9.53 -1.83 -10.37
C LEU A 75 9.44 -0.30 -10.26
N PHE A 76 8.45 0.20 -9.51
CA PHE A 76 8.28 1.64 -9.31
C PHE A 76 9.32 2.26 -8.36
N TYR A 77 9.94 1.49 -7.47
CA TYR A 77 11.02 1.98 -6.61
C TYR A 77 12.32 2.26 -7.38
N LYS A 78 12.55 1.52 -8.47
CA LYS A 78 13.70 1.68 -9.37
C LYS A 78 13.51 2.77 -10.43
N TRP A 79 12.27 3.19 -10.66
CA TRP A 79 11.93 4.32 -11.53
C TRP A 79 12.37 5.63 -10.88
#